data_AF-A0A6G7VN40-F1
#
_entry.id   AF-A0A6G7VN40-F1
#
_cell.length_a   1.000
_cell.length_b   1.000
_cell.length_c   1.000
_cell.angle_alpha   90.00
_cell.angle_beta   90.00
_cell.angle_gamma   90.00
#
_symmetry.space_group_name_H-M   'P 1'
#
loop_
_entity.id
_entity.type
_entity.pdbx_description
1 polymer ?
#
loop_
_entity_poly.entity_id
_entity_poly.type
_entity_poly.pdbx_seq_one_letter_code
_entity_poly.pdbx_strand_id
1 'polypeptide(L)'
;MSTTPRTPYLGTYMIWLLVGVIGCIVVLNALSLIFGVAVGGGAMAAIPPMLAAMKVGEKWARERGVVPPADQAWRWSIVAAIAALAFEILATLLYLASMGGPVTWSLAAILAMGLALFTIVVIFINRYFLVLYAKRVLKVK
;
A
#
# COMPACT_ATOMS: atom_id res chain seq x y z
N MET A 1 -13.30 -1.49 -28.41
CA MET A 1 -12.55 -1.06 -27.21
C MET A 1 -13.24 -1.65 -25.99
N SER A 2 -12.54 -2.39 -25.12
CA SER A 2 -13.19 -2.97 -23.92
C SER A 2 -13.65 -1.84 -23.00
N THR A 3 -14.95 -1.80 -22.72
CA THR A 3 -15.60 -0.79 -21.86
C THR A 3 -15.22 -0.92 -20.38
N THR A 4 -14.46 -1.95 -20.02
CA THR A 4 -13.95 -2.17 -18.67
C THR A 4 -12.74 -1.26 -18.41
N PRO A 5 -12.78 -0.40 -17.36
CA PRO A 5 -11.63 0.41 -16.98
C PRO A 5 -10.42 -0.48 -16.71
N ARG A 6 -9.23 -0.06 -17.20
CA ARG A 6 -7.98 -0.82 -17.10
C ARG A 6 -7.55 -1.08 -15.65
N THR A 7 -7.97 -0.22 -14.71
CA THR A 7 -7.62 -0.26 -13.29
C THR A 7 -8.85 0.06 -12.44
N PRO A 8 -9.81 -0.88 -12.34
CA PRO A 8 -11.01 -0.63 -11.57
C PRO A 8 -10.66 -0.43 -10.09
N TYR A 9 -11.44 0.41 -9.41
CA TYR A 9 -11.37 0.63 -7.97
C TYR A 9 -10.07 1.28 -7.46
N LEU A 10 -9.26 1.90 -8.33
CA LEU A 10 -8.05 2.64 -7.90
C LEU A 10 -8.39 3.76 -6.91
N GLY A 11 -9.52 4.48 -7.11
CA GLY A 11 -9.98 5.48 -6.13
C GLY A 11 -10.32 4.87 -4.76
N THR A 12 -10.90 3.67 -4.73
CA THR A 12 -11.16 2.94 -3.47
C THR A 12 -9.84 2.54 -2.81
N TYR A 13 -8.85 2.09 -3.58
CA TYR A 13 -7.52 1.82 -3.07
C TYR A 13 -6.89 3.07 -2.44
N MET A 14 -6.90 4.21 -3.14
CA MET A 14 -6.30 5.46 -2.64
C MET A 14 -6.94 5.93 -1.33
N ILE A 15 -8.27 5.86 -1.20
CA ILE A 15 -8.98 6.23 0.03
C ILE A 15 -8.51 5.34 1.19
N TRP A 16 -8.52 4.02 1.00
CA TRP A 16 -8.14 3.10 2.07
C TRP A 16 -6.64 3.11 2.37
N LEU A 17 -5.80 3.43 1.37
CA LEU A 17 -4.39 3.67 1.58
C LEU A 17 -4.18 4.86 2.50
N LEU A 18 -4.85 6.00 2.22
CA LEU A 18 -4.77 7.20 3.05
C LEU A 18 -5.31 6.93 4.48
N VAL A 19 -6.45 6.25 4.59
CA VAL A 19 -7.01 5.83 5.89
C VAL A 19 -6.02 4.93 6.63
N GLY A 20 -5.39 4.00 5.94
CA GLY A 20 -4.36 3.13 6.50
C GLY A 20 -3.15 3.90 7.01
N VAL A 21 -2.62 4.85 6.23
CA VAL A 21 -1.49 5.70 6.61
C VAL A 21 -1.83 6.52 7.85
N ILE A 22 -2.92 7.29 7.81
CA ILE A 22 -3.35 8.14 8.93
C ILE A 22 -3.63 7.29 10.16
N GLY A 23 -4.35 6.19 10.01
CA GLY A 23 -4.69 5.28 11.10
C GLY A 23 -3.45 4.69 11.75
N CYS A 24 -2.46 4.25 10.96
CA CYS A 24 -1.22 3.71 11.53
C CYS A 24 -0.42 4.81 12.23
N ILE A 25 -0.35 6.04 11.70
CA ILE A 25 0.33 7.16 12.37
C ILE A 25 -0.30 7.43 13.74
N VAL A 26 -1.63 7.49 13.80
CA VAL A 26 -2.36 7.75 15.07
C VAL A 26 -2.13 6.61 16.07
N VAL A 27 -2.29 5.36 15.63
CA VAL A 27 -2.13 4.19 16.51
C VAL A 27 -0.70 4.08 17.02
N LEU A 28 0.31 4.25 16.16
CA LEU A 28 1.71 4.16 16.60
C LEU A 28 2.10 5.26 17.57
N ASN A 29 1.66 6.50 17.33
CA ASN A 29 1.90 7.59 18.27
C ASN A 29 1.22 7.32 19.62
N ALA A 30 -0.02 6.85 19.62
CA ALA A 30 -0.72 6.49 20.85
C ALA A 30 -0.01 5.35 21.61
N LEU A 31 0.44 4.30 20.89
CA LEU A 31 1.17 3.19 21.49
C LEU A 31 2.53 3.64 22.07
N SER A 32 3.24 4.51 21.37
CA SER A 32 4.49 5.09 21.86
C SER A 32 4.28 5.93 23.12
N LEU A 33 3.20 6.70 23.18
CA LEU A 33 2.87 7.55 24.34
C LEU A 33 2.44 6.73 25.57
N ILE A 34 1.69 5.64 25.37
CA ILE A 34 1.10 4.86 26.46
C ILE A 34 2.07 3.78 26.97
N PHE A 35 2.73 3.06 26.05
CA PHE A 35 3.51 1.87 26.38
C PHE A 35 5.02 2.06 26.21
N GLY A 36 5.47 3.22 25.70
CA GLY A 36 6.90 3.45 25.42
C GLY A 36 7.47 2.53 24.33
N VAL A 37 6.61 1.87 23.54
CA VAL A 37 7.05 0.92 22.51
C VAL A 37 7.34 1.67 21.21
N ALA A 38 8.59 1.62 20.76
CA ALA A 38 8.97 2.03 19.41
C ALA A 38 8.52 0.96 18.41
N VAL A 39 7.40 1.19 17.73
CA VAL A 39 6.97 0.28 16.66
C VAL A 39 7.80 0.56 15.41
N GLY A 40 8.40 -0.49 14.85
CA GLY A 40 9.32 -0.38 13.72
C GLY A 40 8.66 0.17 12.46
N GLY A 41 9.36 1.09 11.77
CA GLY A 41 8.88 1.76 10.55
C GLY A 41 8.50 0.80 9.41
N GLY A 42 9.00 -0.44 9.41
CA GLY A 42 8.60 -1.46 8.43
C GLY A 42 7.11 -1.81 8.49
N ALA A 43 6.48 -1.78 9.67
CA ALA A 43 5.04 -2.03 9.81
C ALA A 43 4.21 -0.90 9.19
N MET A 44 4.66 0.35 9.35
CA MET A 44 4.03 1.54 8.75
C MET A 44 4.04 1.51 7.23
N ALA A 45 5.07 0.95 6.63
CA ALA A 45 5.21 0.85 5.19
C ALA A 45 4.28 -0.21 4.58
N ALA A 46 4.08 -1.34 5.25
CA ALA A 46 3.36 -2.49 4.70
C ALA A 46 1.85 -2.51 5.01
N ILE A 47 1.44 -2.02 6.17
CA ILE A 47 0.04 -2.12 6.62
C ILE A 47 -0.93 -1.30 5.75
N PRO A 48 -0.65 -0.04 5.39
CA PRO A 48 -1.56 0.74 4.55
C PRO A 48 -1.87 0.11 3.19
N PRO A 49 -0.89 -0.32 2.36
CA PRO A 49 -1.21 -0.97 1.09
C PRO A 49 -1.92 -2.31 1.28
N MET A 50 -1.59 -3.06 2.33
CA MET A 50 -2.32 -4.28 2.69
C MET A 50 -3.80 -4.00 2.93
N LEU A 51 -4.14 -3.06 3.81
CA LEU A 51 -5.53 -2.68 4.11
C LEU A 51 -6.27 -2.21 2.85
N ALA A 52 -5.62 -1.40 2.03
CA ALA A 52 -6.19 -0.90 0.79
C ALA A 52 -6.51 -2.04 -0.21
N ALA A 53 -5.56 -2.97 -0.40
CA ALA A 53 -5.75 -4.13 -1.27
C ALA A 53 -6.86 -5.06 -0.77
N MET A 54 -6.95 -5.28 0.55
CA MET A 54 -8.02 -6.06 1.17
C MET A 54 -9.39 -5.49 0.83
N LYS A 55 -9.56 -4.16 0.99
CA LYS A 55 -10.84 -3.49 0.76
C LYS A 55 -11.25 -3.47 -0.72
N VAL A 56 -10.28 -3.38 -1.62
CA VAL A 56 -10.54 -3.54 -3.05
C VAL A 56 -10.90 -4.98 -3.39
N GLY A 57 -10.24 -5.97 -2.79
CA GLY A 57 -10.58 -7.39 -2.98
C GLY A 57 -12.02 -7.69 -2.56
N GLU A 58 -12.43 -7.18 -1.39
CA GLU A 58 -13.81 -7.28 -0.90
C GLU A 58 -14.81 -6.62 -1.88
N LYS A 59 -14.53 -5.39 -2.32
CA LYS A 59 -15.39 -4.65 -3.24
C LYS A 59 -15.52 -5.34 -4.59
N TRP A 60 -14.41 -5.82 -5.15
CA TRP A 60 -14.37 -6.53 -6.42
C TRP A 60 -15.27 -7.78 -6.36
N ALA A 61 -15.11 -8.60 -5.32
CA ALA A 61 -15.93 -9.79 -5.14
C ALA A 61 -17.43 -9.46 -4.98
N ARG A 62 -17.77 -8.42 -4.22
CA ARG A 62 -19.18 -8.02 -4.00
C ARG A 62 -19.85 -7.48 -5.27
N GLU A 63 -19.14 -6.66 -6.04
CA GLU A 63 -19.74 -6.02 -7.23
C GLU A 63 -19.71 -6.90 -8.47
N ARG A 64 -18.68 -7.73 -8.63
CA ARG A 64 -18.49 -8.55 -9.84
C ARG A 64 -18.80 -10.03 -9.64
N GLY A 65 -18.96 -10.49 -8.39
CA GLY A 65 -19.25 -11.90 -8.08
C GLY A 65 -18.12 -12.86 -8.43
N VAL A 66 -16.92 -12.37 -8.76
CA VAL A 66 -15.79 -13.20 -9.24
C VAL A 66 -14.47 -12.75 -8.62
N VAL A 67 -13.53 -13.69 -8.50
CA VAL A 67 -12.14 -13.39 -8.15
C VAL A 67 -11.48 -12.69 -9.34
N PRO A 68 -10.64 -11.66 -9.12
CA PRO A 68 -9.89 -11.03 -10.20
C PRO A 68 -9.07 -12.08 -10.99
N PRO A 69 -9.19 -12.12 -12.34
CA PRO A 69 -8.31 -12.92 -13.18
C PRO A 69 -6.83 -12.60 -12.91
N ALA A 70 -5.95 -13.60 -13.07
CA ALA A 70 -4.56 -13.48 -12.64
C ALA A 70 -3.81 -12.32 -13.34
N ASP A 71 -4.03 -12.13 -14.64
CA ASP A 71 -3.47 -11.05 -15.45
C ASP A 71 -3.95 -9.67 -14.98
N GLN A 72 -5.25 -9.54 -14.70
CA GLN A 72 -5.83 -8.30 -14.18
C GLN A 72 -5.32 -7.99 -12.78
N ALA A 73 -5.22 -9.01 -11.92
CA ALA A 73 -4.71 -8.86 -10.57
C ALA A 73 -3.25 -8.35 -10.59
N TRP A 74 -2.37 -8.92 -11.42
CA TRP A 74 -0.99 -8.48 -11.54
C TRP A 74 -0.87 -7.04 -12.05
N ARG A 75 -1.57 -6.71 -13.14
CA ARG A 75 -1.56 -5.35 -13.70
C ARG A 75 -2.10 -4.33 -12.70
N TRP A 76 -3.17 -4.68 -11.99
CA TRP A 76 -3.75 -3.82 -10.97
C TRP A 76 -2.77 -3.60 -9.81
N SER A 77 -2.11 -4.66 -9.32
CA SER A 77 -1.16 -4.57 -8.21
C SER A 77 0.05 -3.69 -8.52
N ILE A 78 0.54 -3.72 -9.76
CA ILE A 78 1.61 -2.83 -10.22
C ILE A 78 1.15 -1.37 -10.18
N VAL A 79 -0.04 -1.06 -10.72
CA VAL A 79 -0.55 0.32 -10.71
C VAL A 79 -0.83 0.81 -9.29
N ALA A 80 -1.39 -0.05 -8.44
CA ALA A 80 -1.63 0.25 -7.04
C ALA A 80 -0.31 0.47 -6.25
N ALA A 81 0.75 -0.27 -6.58
CA ALA A 81 2.07 -0.08 -5.99
C ALA A 81 2.71 1.24 -6.45
N ILE A 82 2.54 1.65 -7.71
CA ILE A 82 2.98 2.98 -8.18
C ILE A 82 2.26 4.09 -7.41
N ALA A 83 0.95 3.94 -7.16
CA ALA A 83 0.21 4.88 -6.34
C ALA A 83 0.76 4.94 -4.90
N ALA A 84 1.04 3.79 -4.29
CA ALA A 84 1.65 3.74 -2.95
C ALA A 84 3.06 4.35 -2.92
N LEU A 85 3.88 4.07 -3.93
CA LEU A 85 5.22 4.65 -4.09
C LEU A 85 5.15 6.19 -4.15
N ALA A 86 4.16 6.76 -4.83
CA ALA A 86 4.00 8.21 -4.87
C ALA A 86 3.79 8.80 -3.46
N PHE A 87 3.00 8.14 -2.61
CA PHE A 87 2.86 8.54 -1.21
C PHE A 87 4.15 8.36 -0.42
N GLU A 88 4.85 7.25 -0.61
CA GLU A 88 6.10 6.95 0.10
C GLU A 88 7.22 7.95 -0.25
N ILE A 89 7.31 8.36 -1.52
CA ILE A 89 8.22 9.43 -1.96
C ILE A 89 7.90 10.73 -1.24
N LEU A 90 6.63 11.14 -1.17
CA LEU A 90 6.22 12.35 -0.46
C LEU A 90 6.56 12.26 1.03
N ALA A 91 6.28 11.12 1.67
CA ALA A 91 6.62 10.90 3.08
C ALA A 91 8.14 10.96 3.32
N THR A 92 8.93 10.36 2.42
CA THR A 92 10.40 10.38 2.48
C THR A 92 10.93 11.81 2.35
N LEU A 93 10.40 12.60 1.43
CA LEU A 93 10.81 14.00 1.24
C LEU A 93 10.47 14.87 2.46
N LEU A 94 9.30 14.68 3.05
CA LEU A 94 8.91 15.38 4.29
C LEU A 94 9.83 15.00 5.46
N TYR A 95 10.16 13.71 5.59
CA TYR A 95 11.08 13.23 6.61
C TYR A 95 12.48 13.86 6.43
N LEU A 96 13.02 13.84 5.22
CA LEU A 96 14.31 14.47 4.90
C LEU A 96 14.31 15.97 5.21
N ALA A 97 13.25 16.69 4.83
CA ALA A 97 13.11 18.11 5.13
C ALA A 97 13.11 18.38 6.65
N SER A 98 12.51 17.48 7.44
CA SER A 98 12.48 17.61 8.90
C SER A 98 13.83 17.39 9.59
N MET A 99 14.75 16.63 8.97
CA MET A 99 16.08 16.36 9.53
C MET A 99 17.04 17.55 9.43
N GLY A 100 16.78 18.52 8.54
CA GLY A 100 17.53 19.78 8.45
C GLY A 100 19.00 19.65 8.02
N GLY A 101 19.45 18.48 7.56
CA GLY A 101 20.83 18.21 7.16
C GLY A 101 21.03 18.07 5.65
N PRO A 102 22.29 18.16 5.15
CA PRO A 102 22.59 17.98 3.74
C PRO A 102 22.33 16.53 3.28
N VAL A 103 21.67 16.37 2.14
CA VAL A 103 21.46 15.05 1.52
C VAL A 103 22.73 14.63 0.80
N THR A 104 23.43 13.64 1.35
CA THR A 104 24.62 13.06 0.71
C THR A 104 24.23 12.06 -0.39
N TRP A 105 25.14 11.82 -1.34
CA TRP A 105 24.93 10.81 -2.38
C TRP A 105 24.68 9.40 -1.81
N SER A 106 25.41 9.02 -0.76
CA SER A 106 25.23 7.72 -0.10
C SER A 106 23.83 7.58 0.50
N LEU A 107 23.32 8.63 1.15
CA LEU A 107 21.96 8.62 1.70
C LEU A 107 20.91 8.53 0.59
N ALA A 108 21.06 9.33 -0.47
CA ALA A 108 20.15 9.29 -1.62
C ALA A 108 20.12 7.90 -2.28
N ALA A 109 21.26 7.24 -2.43
CA ALA A 109 21.35 5.90 -2.99
C ALA A 109 20.63 4.85 -2.11
N ILE A 110 20.83 4.90 -0.79
CA ILE A 110 20.16 4.00 0.16
C ILE A 110 18.64 4.19 0.11
N LEU A 111 18.16 5.45 0.07
CA LEU A 111 16.74 5.74 -0.02
C LEU A 111 16.14 5.27 -1.34
N ALA A 112 16.83 5.48 -2.46
CA ALA A 112 16.40 4.99 -3.77
C ALA A 112 16.27 3.45 -3.79
N MET A 113 17.25 2.73 -3.23
CA MET A 113 17.17 1.28 -3.07
C MET A 113 16.02 0.86 -2.16
N GLY A 114 15.82 1.59 -1.05
CA GLY A 114 14.70 1.36 -0.13
C GLY A 114 13.34 1.52 -0.80
N LEU A 115 13.14 2.58 -1.59
CA LEU A 115 11.91 2.83 -2.34
C LEU A 115 11.67 1.78 -3.44
N ALA A 116 12.74 1.34 -4.12
CA ALA A 116 12.65 0.26 -5.11
C ALA A 116 12.22 -1.06 -4.46
N LEU A 117 12.85 -1.44 -3.35
CA LEU A 117 12.50 -2.63 -2.59
C LEU A 117 11.08 -2.54 -2.03
N PHE A 118 10.71 -1.41 -1.45
CA PHE A 118 9.35 -1.11 -0.99
C PHE A 118 8.34 -1.35 -2.11
N THR A 119 8.59 -0.81 -3.30
CA THR A 119 7.70 -0.96 -4.45
C THR A 119 7.49 -2.43 -4.81
N ILE A 120 8.59 -3.19 -4.91
CA ILE A 120 8.53 -4.64 -5.21
C ILE A 120 7.68 -5.35 -4.16
N VAL A 121 7.95 -5.13 -2.87
CA VAL A 121 7.21 -5.74 -1.76
C VAL A 121 5.72 -5.38 -1.83
N VAL A 122 5.40 -4.10 -2.08
CA VAL A 122 4.02 -3.63 -2.16
C VAL A 122 3.27 -4.23 -3.36
N ILE A 123 3.93 -4.48 -4.49
CA ILE A 123 3.32 -5.22 -5.60
C ILE A 123 2.83 -6.59 -5.12
N PHE A 124 3.68 -7.35 -4.41
CA PHE A 124 3.32 -8.67 -3.90
C PHE A 124 2.24 -8.61 -2.82
N ILE A 125 2.33 -7.65 -1.89
CA ILE A 125 1.29 -7.41 -0.87
C ILE A 125 -0.05 -7.15 -1.56
N ASN A 126 -0.09 -6.19 -2.48
CA ASN A 126 -1.31 -5.83 -3.20
C ASN A 126 -1.88 -7.04 -3.94
N ARG A 127 -1.03 -7.81 -4.60
CA ARG A 127 -1.45 -8.99 -5.38
C ARG A 127 -2.02 -10.10 -4.51
N TYR A 128 -1.38 -10.36 -3.38
CA TYR A 128 -1.77 -11.40 -2.45
C TYR A 128 -3.10 -11.03 -1.76
N PHE A 129 -3.16 -9.85 -1.15
CA PHE A 129 -4.32 -9.44 -0.34
C PHE A 129 -5.56 -9.14 -1.17
N LEU A 130 -5.41 -8.60 -2.40
CA LEU A 130 -6.52 -8.43 -3.34
C LEU A 130 -7.25 -9.77 -3.58
N VAL A 131 -6.49 -10.81 -3.93
CA VAL A 131 -7.06 -12.11 -4.29
C VAL A 131 -7.52 -12.88 -3.06
N LEU A 132 -6.77 -12.85 -1.97
CA LEU A 132 -7.15 -13.49 -0.71
C LEU A 132 -8.51 -12.99 -0.23
N TYR A 133 -8.73 -11.67 -0.24
CA TYR A 133 -9.97 -11.10 0.25
C TYR A 133 -11.13 -11.25 -0.73
N ALA A 134 -10.86 -11.25 -2.04
CA ALA A 134 -11.88 -11.62 -3.02
C ALA A 134 -12.36 -13.08 -2.82
N LYS A 135 -11.42 -14.02 -2.67
CA LYS A 135 -11.72 -15.43 -2.36
C LYS A 135 -12.50 -15.59 -1.06
N ARG A 136 -12.08 -14.88 0.00
CA ARG A 136 -12.73 -14.92 1.32
C ARG A 136 -14.20 -14.48 1.25
N VAL A 137 -14.50 -13.40 0.52
CA VAL A 137 -15.88 -12.92 0.36
C VAL A 137 -16.74 -13.91 -0.42
N LEU A 138 -16.19 -14.52 -1.47
CA LEU A 138 -16.89 -15.52 -2.27
C LEU A 138 -16.91 -16.92 -1.63
N LYS A 139 -16.24 -17.10 -0.47
CA LYS A 139 -16.08 -18.38 0.23
C LYS A 139 -15.46 -19.47 -0.67
N VAL A 140 -14.58 -19.08 -1.58
CA VAL A 140 -13.88 -19.99 -2.50
C VAL A 140 -12.53 -20.37 -1.87
N LYS A 141 -12.16 -21.65 -1.92
CA LYS A 141 -10.88 -22.16 -1.40
C LYS A 141 -9.68 -21.72 -2.27
#